data_AF-A0A9W9MGW4-F1
#
_entry.id   AF-A0A9W9MGW4-F1
#
_cell.length_a   1.000
_cell.length_b   1.000
_cell.length_c   1.000
_cell.angle_alpha   90.00
_cell.angle_beta   90.00
_cell.angle_gamma   90.00
#
_symmetry.space_group_name_H-M   'P 1'
#
loop_
_entity.id
_entity.type
_entity.pdbx_description
1 polymer ?
#
loop_
_entity_poly.entity_id
_entity_poly.type
_entity_poly.pdbx_seq_one_letter_code
_entity_poly.pdbx_strand_id
1 'polypeptide(L)'
;MLPEFLEGLMTNPYVLKILKSSQQGAATTVWAAVGKEWEVKGGKYLEDCKEADRGQDDGQIFGTGWVKQTYNPEEEDRLWKDSLKIVGLESEA
;
A
#
# COMPACT_ATOMS: atom_id res chain seq x y z
N MET A 1 15.89 2.14 -12.07
CA MET A 1 15.81 0.68 -11.80
C MET A 1 16.86 0.01 -12.70
N LEU A 2 17.64 -0.94 -12.20
CA LEU A 2 18.68 -1.59 -13.02
C LEU A 2 18.01 -2.32 -14.20
N PRO A 3 18.57 -2.26 -15.43
CA PRO A 3 17.97 -2.89 -16.60
C PRO A 3 17.66 -4.38 -16.42
N GLU A 4 18.54 -5.12 -15.77
CA GLU A 4 18.40 -6.56 -15.54
C GLU A 4 17.23 -6.88 -14.60
N PHE A 5 17.01 -6.02 -13.61
CA PHE A 5 15.89 -6.16 -12.69
C PHE A 5 14.56 -5.84 -13.39
N LEU A 6 14.52 -4.83 -14.26
CA LEU A 6 13.35 -4.53 -15.09
C LEU A 6 12.97 -5.72 -15.99
N GLU A 7 13.95 -6.33 -16.64
CA GLU A 7 13.74 -7.50 -17.50
C GLU A 7 13.17 -8.69 -16.70
N GLY A 8 13.72 -8.94 -15.51
CA GLY A 8 13.20 -9.97 -14.60
C GLY A 8 11.74 -9.76 -14.20
N LEU A 9 11.31 -8.51 -14.01
CA LEU A 9 9.91 -8.20 -13.73
C LEU A 9 9.01 -8.38 -14.96
N MET A 10 9.46 -7.92 -16.13
CA MET A 10 8.68 -7.98 -17.37
C MET A 10 8.53 -9.40 -17.93
N THR A 11 9.35 -10.35 -17.49
CA THR A 11 9.27 -11.76 -17.92
C THR A 11 8.58 -12.65 -16.89
N ASN A 12 8.34 -12.16 -15.67
CA ASN A 12 7.71 -12.94 -14.62
C ASN A 12 6.18 -13.05 -14.83
N PRO A 13 5.63 -14.26 -15.07
CA PRO A 13 4.19 -14.43 -15.35
C PRO A 13 3.27 -14.03 -14.20
N TYR A 14 3.76 -14.08 -12.95
CA TYR A 14 3.00 -13.62 -11.79
C TYR A 14 2.89 -12.09 -11.79
N VAL A 15 4.01 -11.39 -11.99
CA VAL A 15 4.06 -9.92 -12.06
C VAL A 15 3.21 -9.40 -13.21
N LEU A 16 3.33 -10.00 -14.39
CA LEU A 16 2.55 -9.60 -15.57
C LEU A 16 1.03 -9.66 -15.35
N LYS A 17 0.54 -10.55 -14.47
CA LYS A 17 -0.90 -10.65 -14.16
C LYS A 17 -1.40 -9.56 -13.22
N ILE A 18 -0.52 -9.01 -12.38
CA ILE A 18 -0.90 -8.01 -11.36
C ILE A 18 -0.54 -6.57 -11.78
N LEU A 19 0.26 -6.40 -12.84
CA LEU A 19 0.55 -5.10 -13.40
C LEU A 19 -0.74 -4.42 -13.89
N LYS A 20 -0.87 -3.15 -13.55
CA LYS A 20 -2.05 -2.34 -13.86
C LYS A 20 -1.72 -1.32 -14.93
N SER A 21 -2.70 -1.06 -15.80
CA SER A 21 -2.75 0.19 -16.57
C SER A 21 -2.88 1.39 -15.64
N SER A 22 -2.61 2.60 -16.13
CA SER A 22 -2.76 3.83 -15.34
C SER A 22 -4.17 3.99 -14.78
N GLN A 23 -5.20 3.68 -15.58
CA GLN A 23 -6.60 3.74 -15.18
C GLN A 23 -6.91 2.74 -14.06
N GLN A 24 -6.46 1.49 -14.18
CA GLN A 24 -6.63 0.47 -13.14
C GLN A 24 -5.87 0.83 -11.86
N GLY A 25 -4.68 1.41 -11.96
CA GLY A 25 -3.89 1.87 -10.81
C GLY A 25 -4.57 3.01 -10.04
N ALA A 26 -5.23 3.94 -10.74
CA ALA A 26 -5.93 5.06 -10.12
C ALA A 26 -7.32 4.69 -9.55
N ALA A 27 -7.92 3.59 -10.01
CA ALA A 27 -9.32 3.25 -9.71
C ALA A 27 -9.61 3.17 -8.20
N THR A 28 -8.78 2.46 -7.43
CA THR A 28 -8.96 2.32 -5.97
C THR A 28 -8.90 3.67 -5.26
N THR A 29 -7.97 4.53 -5.63
CA THR A 29 -7.81 5.86 -5.02
C THR A 29 -9.02 6.74 -5.30
N VAL A 30 -9.51 6.76 -6.55
CA VAL A 30 -10.71 7.52 -6.90
C VAL A 30 -11.92 7.01 -6.13
N TRP A 31 -12.14 5.70 -6.13
CA TRP A 31 -13.23 5.07 -5.38
C TRP A 31 -13.19 5.39 -3.88
N ALA A 32 -12.03 5.29 -3.24
CA ALA A 32 -11.86 5.63 -1.82
C ALA A 32 -12.12 7.12 -1.54
N ALA A 33 -11.73 8.02 -2.44
CA ALA A 33 -11.86 9.45 -2.26
C ALA A 33 -13.30 9.97 -2.43
N VAL A 34 -14.12 9.33 -3.27
CA VAL A 34 -15.48 9.82 -3.60
C VAL A 34 -16.61 8.88 -3.17
N GLY A 35 -16.29 7.67 -2.74
CA GLY A 35 -17.29 6.67 -2.34
C GLY A 35 -17.95 7.02 -1.01
N LYS A 36 -19.29 7.17 -1.02
CA LYS A 36 -20.07 7.48 0.20
C LYS A 36 -19.84 6.50 1.35
N GLU A 37 -19.53 5.25 1.04
CA GLU A 37 -19.24 4.21 2.03
C GLU A 37 -17.94 4.43 2.81
N TRP A 38 -17.08 5.35 2.36
CA TRP A 38 -15.79 5.70 2.96
C TRP A 38 -15.82 7.00 3.76
N GLU A 39 -16.88 7.79 3.70
CA GLU A 39 -16.97 9.10 4.39
C GLU A 39 -16.71 9.01 5.90
N VAL A 40 -17.02 7.87 6.52
CA VAL A 40 -16.87 7.63 7.98
C VAL A 40 -15.93 6.47 8.31
N LYS A 41 -15.18 5.96 7.32
CA LYS A 41 -14.29 4.81 7.50
C LYS A 41 -12.85 5.21 7.19
N GLY A 42 -12.01 5.21 8.22
CA GLY A 42 -10.56 5.44 8.11
C GLY A 42 -9.76 4.20 8.53
N GLY A 43 -8.44 4.25 8.28
CA GLY A 43 -7.50 3.22 8.75
C GLY A 43 -7.69 1.85 8.08
N LYS A 44 -8.20 1.81 6.84
CA LYS A 44 -8.39 0.59 6.06
C LYS A 44 -7.41 0.54 4.88
N TYR A 45 -6.80 -0.62 4.69
CA TYR A 45 -5.99 -0.93 3.52
C TYR A 45 -6.90 -1.36 2.37
N LEU A 46 -6.81 -0.66 1.25
CA LEU A 46 -7.69 -0.85 0.10
C LEU A 46 -6.87 -1.28 -1.11
N GLU A 47 -7.37 -2.28 -1.83
CA GLU A 47 -6.79 -2.74 -3.09
C GLU A 47 -7.93 -3.13 -4.04
N ASP A 48 -7.71 -3.01 -5.35
CA ASP A 48 -8.66 -3.46 -6.38
C ASP A 48 -10.13 -3.05 -6.14
N CYS A 49 -10.35 -1.78 -5.75
CA CYS A 49 -11.66 -1.22 -5.40
C CYS A 49 -12.43 -2.01 -4.32
N LYS A 50 -11.74 -2.62 -3.36
CA LYS A 50 -12.31 -3.27 -2.17
C LYS A 50 -11.47 -3.00 -0.92
N GLU A 51 -12.05 -3.24 0.26
CA GLU A 51 -11.25 -3.46 1.46
C GLU A 51 -10.43 -4.74 1.27
N ALA A 52 -9.12 -4.65 1.50
CA ALA A 52 -8.21 -5.75 1.21
C ALA A 52 -8.35 -6.87 2.24
N ASP A 53 -8.23 -8.10 1.77
CA ASP A 53 -8.14 -9.27 2.63
C ASP A 53 -6.77 -9.34 3.31
N ARG A 54 -6.66 -10.17 4.36
CA ARG A 54 -5.37 -10.46 4.99
C ARG A 54 -4.52 -11.34 4.06
N GLY A 55 -3.39 -10.81 3.61
CA GLY A 55 -2.37 -11.53 2.85
C GLY A 55 -1.58 -12.53 3.70
N GLN A 56 -0.54 -13.14 3.13
CA GLN A 56 0.38 -14.06 3.83
C GLN A 56 1.64 -13.31 4.27
N ASP A 57 2.20 -13.66 5.45
CA ASP A 57 3.48 -13.10 5.91
C ASP A 57 4.67 -13.85 5.31
N ASP A 58 4.70 -14.00 3.99
CA ASP A 58 5.70 -14.79 3.26
C ASP A 58 6.83 -13.95 2.66
N GLY A 59 6.77 -12.63 2.80
CA GLY A 59 7.74 -11.69 2.25
C GLY A 59 7.66 -11.52 0.73
N GLN A 60 6.57 -11.99 0.09
CA GLN A 60 6.33 -11.76 -1.33
C GLN A 60 6.05 -10.28 -1.59
N ILE A 61 7.02 -9.60 -2.21
CA ILE A 61 6.97 -8.15 -2.49
C ILE A 61 5.83 -7.75 -3.44
N PHE A 62 5.32 -8.71 -4.21
CA PHE A 62 4.21 -8.54 -5.16
C PHE A 62 2.92 -9.20 -4.64
N GLY A 63 2.85 -9.52 -3.35
CA GLY A 63 1.70 -10.13 -2.72
C GLY A 63 0.49 -9.19 -2.67
N THR A 64 -0.69 -9.79 -2.58
CA THR A 64 -1.97 -9.09 -2.40
C THR A 64 -2.41 -9.15 -0.94
N GLY A 65 -3.19 -8.17 -0.52
CA GLY A 65 -3.67 -8.06 0.84
C GLY A 65 -2.67 -7.38 1.77
N TRP A 66 -3.15 -7.02 2.95
CA TRP A 66 -2.30 -6.44 4.00
C TRP A 66 -1.58 -7.54 4.80
N VAL A 67 -0.44 -7.24 5.40
CA VAL A 67 0.39 -8.17 6.19
C VAL A 67 0.61 -7.63 7.59
N LYS A 68 1.28 -8.38 8.48
CA LYS A 68 1.41 -7.98 9.91
C LYS A 68 2.01 -6.59 10.12
N GLN A 69 2.87 -6.11 9.22
CA GLN A 69 3.48 -4.79 9.32
C GLN A 69 2.55 -3.66 8.89
N THR A 70 1.45 -3.94 8.18
CA THR A 70 0.50 -2.93 7.73
C THR A 70 -0.29 -2.31 8.87
N TYR A 71 -0.57 -3.08 9.93
CA TYR A 71 -1.27 -2.61 11.13
C TYR A 71 -0.45 -2.97 12.38
N ASN A 72 0.40 -2.03 12.80
CA ASN A 72 1.21 -2.14 14.00
C ASN A 72 1.28 -0.76 14.69
N PRO A 73 0.38 -0.49 15.65
CA PRO A 73 0.27 0.83 16.28
C PRO A 73 1.56 1.33 16.93
N GLU A 74 2.40 0.44 17.47
CA GLU A 74 3.67 0.82 18.10
C GLU A 74 4.67 1.33 17.05
N GLU A 75 4.80 0.60 15.95
CA GLU A 75 5.71 0.95 14.86
C GLU A 75 5.19 2.13 14.04
N GLU A 76 3.87 2.26 13.88
CA GLU A 76 3.20 3.42 13.28
C GLU A 76 3.50 4.71 14.05
N ASP A 77 3.35 4.69 15.38
CA ASP A 77 3.65 5.83 16.25
C ASP A 77 5.15 6.19 16.21
N ARG A 78 6.03 5.19 16.24
CA ARG A 78 7.48 5.43 16.08
C ARG A 78 7.78 6.07 14.74
N LEU A 79 7.24 5.53 13.64
CA LEU A 79 7.45 6.04 12.29
C LEU A 79 6.98 7.49 12.16
N TRP A 80 5.84 7.84 12.75
CA TRP A 80 5.32 9.21 12.76
C TRP A 80 6.29 10.18 13.45
N LYS A 81 6.71 9.86 14.68
CA LYS A 81 7.66 10.68 15.47
C LYS A 81 8.99 10.87 14.75
N ASP A 82 9.54 9.79 14.20
CA ASP A 82 10.81 9.83 13.46
C ASP A 82 10.65 10.67 12.18
N SER A 83 9.55 10.52 11.44
CA SER A 83 9.28 11.27 10.22
C SER A 83 9.19 12.77 10.48
N LEU A 84 8.49 13.19 11.53
CA LEU A 84 8.42 14.60 11.94
C LEU A 84 9.81 15.17 12.23
N LYS A 85 10.63 14.45 13.01
CA LYS A 85 12.01 14.85 13.28
C LYS A 85 12.83 14.99 12.00
N ILE A 86 12.70 14.06 11.05
CA ILE A 86 13.43 14.08 9.77
C ILE A 86 13.09 15.33 8.96
N VAL A 87 11.82 15.76 8.96
CA VAL A 87 11.38 16.96 8.25
C VAL A 87 11.45 18.24 9.10
N GLY A 88 12.00 18.17 10.31
CA GLY A 88 12.19 19.33 11.19
C GLY A 88 10.91 19.85 11.85
N LEU A 89 9.89 18.99 12.01
CA LEU A 89 8.63 19.30 12.69
C LEU A 89 8.59 18.66 14.09
N GLU A 90 7.80 19.24 14.99
CA GLU A 90 7.53 18.69 16.32
C GLU A 90 6.24 17.85 16.27
N SER A 91 6.18 16.80 17.09
CA SER A 91 4.93 16.06 17.29
C SER A 91 4.00 16.84 18.19
N GLU A 92 2.80 17.15 17.71
CA GLU A 92 1.71 17.58 18.57
C GLU A 92 1.38 16.41 19.54
N ALA A 93 1.39 16.71 20.84
CA ALA A 93 1.10 15.76 21.91
C ALA A 93 -0.41 15.51 22.05
#